data_AF-A0A7S1HC30-F1
#
_entry.id   AF-A0A7S1HC30-F1
#
_cell.length_a   1.000
_cell.length_b   1.000
_cell.length_c   1.000
_cell.angle_alpha   90.00
_cell.angle_beta   90.00
_cell.angle_gamma   90.00
#
_symmetry.space_group_name_H-M   'P 1'
#
loop_
_entity.id
_entity.type
_entity.pdbx_description
1 polymer ?
#
loop_
_entity_poly.entity_id
_entity_poly.type
_entity_poly.pdbx_seq_one_letter_code
_entity_poly.pdbx_strand_id
1 'polypeptide(L)'
;AEREGFAALMLTPESKALRHLFFAERVASKIADVPEDTPLRSIAKVGVIGAGTMGGGISMNFLNAGLPVTILETKQEALDRGVATIKKNYEAQVKKGKLKEDKYAQRMALLSTTLSYDDLKDCDLIIEAVFEEIGVKEAVFKQLDAVAKPGAILASNTSTLDVDKIASFTG
;
A
#
# COMPACT_ATOMS: atom_id res chain seq x y z
N ALA A 1 9.04 -44.43 15.47
CA ALA A 1 9.06 -43.66 14.21
C ALA A 1 8.50 -42.24 14.38
N GLU A 2 7.18 -41.99 14.29
CA GLU A 2 6.63 -40.61 14.33
C GLU A 2 6.96 -39.86 15.64
N ARG A 3 6.71 -40.48 16.80
CA ARG A 3 6.96 -39.88 18.12
C ARG A 3 8.42 -39.50 18.35
N GLU A 4 9.35 -40.32 17.88
CA GLU A 4 10.79 -40.06 18.02
C GLU A 4 11.23 -38.91 17.13
N GLY A 5 10.73 -38.88 15.88
CA GLY A 5 10.97 -37.77 14.96
C GLY A 5 10.39 -36.45 15.50
N PHE A 6 9.18 -36.48 16.06
CA PHE A 6 8.58 -35.32 16.71
C PHE A 6 9.44 -34.80 17.87
N ALA A 7 9.86 -35.69 18.78
CA ALA A 7 10.69 -35.29 19.92
C ALA A 7 12.04 -34.71 19.49
N ALA A 8 12.67 -35.28 18.46
CA ALA A 8 13.91 -34.78 17.90
C ALA A 8 13.74 -33.37 17.30
N LEU A 9 12.70 -33.15 16.48
CA LEU A 9 12.43 -31.87 15.84
C LEU A 9 12.01 -30.78 16.86
N MET A 10 11.28 -31.14 17.92
CA MET A 10 10.77 -30.18 18.91
C MET A 10 11.85 -29.36 19.62
N LEU A 11 13.06 -29.92 19.74
CA LEU A 11 14.16 -29.33 20.48
C LEU A 11 15.17 -28.60 19.58
N THR A 12 14.98 -28.60 18.27
CA THR A 12 15.93 -27.95 17.36
C THR A 12 15.76 -26.42 17.34
N PRO A 13 16.83 -25.67 17.02
CA PRO A 13 16.75 -24.23 16.87
C PRO A 13 15.78 -23.79 15.75
N GLU A 14 15.65 -24.57 14.67
CA GLU A 14 14.72 -24.28 13.57
C GLU A 14 13.26 -24.37 14.05
N SER A 15 12.91 -25.40 14.81
CA SER A 15 11.58 -25.54 15.41
C SER A 15 11.28 -24.41 16.40
N LYS A 16 12.28 -23.97 17.17
CA LYS A 16 12.14 -22.80 18.05
C LYS A 16 11.90 -21.51 17.23
N ALA A 17 12.67 -21.30 16.17
CA ALA A 17 12.54 -20.13 15.30
C ALA A 17 11.18 -20.08 14.57
N LEU A 18 10.72 -21.21 14.02
CA LEU A 18 9.43 -21.29 13.33
C LEU A 18 8.25 -21.04 14.27
N ARG A 19 8.29 -21.59 15.49
CA ARG A 19 7.28 -21.27 16.52
C ARG A 19 7.31 -19.81 16.92
N HIS A 20 8.51 -19.23 17.08
CA HIS A 20 8.64 -17.80 17.36
C HIS A 20 8.00 -16.95 16.25
N LEU A 21 8.31 -17.21 14.99
CA LEU A 21 7.74 -16.50 13.85
C LEU A 21 6.20 -16.58 13.83
N PHE A 22 5.66 -17.78 14.07
CA PHE A 22 4.22 -18.01 14.14
C PHE A 22 3.51 -17.19 15.23
N PHE A 23 4.13 -17.05 16.40
CA PHE A 23 3.57 -16.19 17.46
C PHE A 23 3.83 -14.71 17.21
N ALA A 24 5.00 -14.35 16.68
CA ALA A 24 5.37 -12.98 16.37
C ALA A 24 4.43 -12.35 15.33
N GLU A 25 4.06 -13.08 14.27
CA GLU A 25 3.12 -12.61 13.25
C GLU A 25 1.75 -12.23 13.85
N ARG A 26 1.27 -12.99 14.84
CA ARG A 26 -0.01 -12.72 15.51
C ARG A 26 0.08 -11.53 16.45
N VAL A 27 1.17 -11.44 17.21
CA VAL A 27 1.39 -10.35 18.17
C VAL A 27 1.67 -9.03 17.43
N ALA A 28 2.29 -9.06 16.25
CA ALA A 28 2.58 -7.87 15.45
C ALA A 28 1.33 -7.05 15.08
N SER A 29 0.16 -7.69 15.00
CA SER A 29 -1.12 -7.00 14.77
C SER A 29 -1.68 -6.29 16.01
N LYS A 30 -1.12 -6.55 17.20
CA LYS A 30 -1.59 -6.02 18.48
C LYS A 30 -0.70 -4.86 18.93
N ILE A 31 -1.26 -3.66 18.93
CA ILE A 31 -0.59 -2.46 19.43
C ILE A 31 -1.01 -2.29 20.90
N ALA A 32 -0.04 -2.15 21.81
CA ALA A 32 -0.28 -2.28 23.25
C ALA A 32 -1.31 -1.29 23.83
N ASP A 33 -1.40 -0.10 23.26
CA ASP A 33 -2.28 0.99 23.65
C ASP A 33 -3.50 1.16 22.71
N VAL A 34 -3.73 0.24 21.77
CA VAL A 34 -4.89 0.25 20.86
C VAL A 34 -5.77 -0.97 21.16
N PRO A 35 -6.94 -0.79 21.82
CA PRO A 35 -7.88 -1.87 22.10
C PRO A 35 -8.37 -2.59 20.83
N GLU A 36 -8.67 -3.88 20.94
CA GLU A 36 -9.14 -4.70 19.80
C GLU A 36 -10.50 -4.23 19.23
N ASP A 37 -11.30 -3.51 20.02
CA ASP A 37 -12.61 -2.95 19.64
C ASP A 37 -12.53 -1.50 19.12
N THR A 38 -11.33 -0.98 18.88
CA THR A 38 -11.13 0.36 18.31
C THR A 38 -11.90 0.50 16.99
N PRO A 39 -12.85 1.46 16.89
CA PRO A 39 -13.64 1.63 15.68
C PRO A 39 -12.77 1.93 14.45
N LEU A 40 -13.03 1.23 13.36
CA LEU A 40 -12.28 1.37 12.12
C LEU A 40 -12.98 2.29 11.13
N ARG A 41 -12.20 3.04 10.36
CA ARG A 41 -12.69 3.74 9.16
C ARG A 41 -12.79 2.75 8.01
N SER A 42 -13.87 2.86 7.24
CA SER A 42 -14.02 2.05 6.01
C SER A 42 -13.13 2.62 4.91
N ILE A 43 -12.36 1.76 4.25
CA ILE A 43 -11.55 2.12 3.08
C ILE A 43 -12.19 1.52 1.83
N ALA A 44 -12.79 2.37 1.00
CA ALA A 44 -13.47 1.99 -0.24
C ALA A 44 -12.80 2.57 -1.49
N LYS A 45 -12.04 3.68 -1.38
CA LYS A 45 -11.27 4.30 -2.46
C LYS A 45 -9.88 4.71 -1.99
N VAL A 46 -8.86 4.39 -2.78
CA VAL A 46 -7.45 4.69 -2.44
C VAL A 46 -6.84 5.63 -3.47
N GLY A 47 -6.15 6.67 -3.00
CA GLY A 47 -5.28 7.51 -3.81
C GLY A 47 -3.82 7.13 -3.63
N VAL A 48 -3.03 7.15 -4.70
CA VAL A 48 -1.57 6.97 -4.62
C VAL A 48 -0.89 8.09 -5.39
N ILE A 49 0.01 8.82 -4.75
CA ILE A 49 0.77 9.90 -5.39
C ILE A 49 2.14 9.38 -5.81
N GLY A 50 2.41 9.45 -7.11
CA GLY A 50 3.63 8.93 -7.73
C GLY A 50 3.37 7.61 -8.44
N ALA A 51 3.63 7.59 -9.74
CA ALA A 51 3.47 6.40 -10.59
C ALA A 51 4.76 5.57 -10.76
N GLY A 52 5.78 5.83 -9.94
CA GLY A 52 7.05 5.11 -9.96
C GLY A 52 6.95 3.67 -9.46
N THR A 53 8.09 3.00 -9.27
CA THR A 53 8.14 1.60 -8.81
C THR A 53 7.36 1.36 -7.52
N MET A 54 7.54 2.23 -6.52
CA MET A 54 6.86 2.10 -5.23
C MET A 54 5.36 2.32 -5.36
N GLY A 55 4.94 3.45 -5.94
CA GLY A 55 3.52 3.75 -6.12
C GLY A 55 2.78 2.73 -7.00
N GLY A 56 3.45 2.19 -8.02
CA GLY A 56 2.90 1.08 -8.81
C GLY A 56 2.71 -0.20 -8.01
N GLY A 57 3.70 -0.59 -7.20
CA GLY A 57 3.60 -1.77 -6.32
C GLY A 57 2.53 -1.62 -5.23
N ILE A 58 2.47 -0.44 -4.59
CA ILE A 58 1.44 -0.09 -3.61
C ILE A 58 0.06 -0.20 -4.24
N SER A 59 -0.14 0.42 -5.41
CA SER A 59 -1.41 0.36 -6.15
C SER A 59 -1.82 -1.09 -6.44
N MET A 60 -0.89 -1.92 -6.92
CA MET A 60 -1.18 -3.33 -7.20
C MET A 60 -1.66 -4.11 -5.98
N ASN A 61 -1.20 -3.81 -4.75
CA ASN A 61 -1.69 -4.48 -3.55
C ASN A 61 -3.19 -4.23 -3.32
N PHE A 62 -3.63 -2.97 -3.45
CA PHE A 62 -5.05 -2.61 -3.32
C PHE A 62 -5.90 -3.17 -4.46
N LEU A 63 -5.42 -3.10 -5.70
CA LEU A 63 -6.11 -3.71 -6.85
C LEU A 63 -6.27 -5.22 -6.65
N ASN A 64 -5.25 -5.91 -6.10
CA ASN A 64 -5.32 -7.34 -5.81
C ASN A 64 -6.37 -7.67 -4.74
N ALA A 65 -6.58 -6.77 -3.79
CA ALA A 65 -7.63 -6.85 -2.76
C ALA A 65 -9.02 -6.44 -3.27
N GLY A 66 -9.14 -5.97 -4.52
CA GLY A 66 -10.41 -5.55 -5.12
C GLY A 66 -10.80 -4.11 -4.79
N LEU A 67 -9.86 -3.27 -4.34
CA LEU A 67 -10.11 -1.87 -4.04
C LEU A 67 -9.75 -0.97 -5.23
N PRO A 68 -10.60 0.02 -5.57
CA PRO A 68 -10.29 1.06 -6.56
C PRO A 68 -9.09 1.91 -6.14
N VAL A 69 -8.21 2.18 -7.11
CA VAL A 69 -7.03 3.03 -6.91
C VAL A 69 -6.99 4.13 -7.96
N THR A 70 -6.81 5.38 -7.54
CA THR A 70 -6.47 6.50 -8.42
C THR A 70 -5.00 6.88 -8.24
N ILE A 71 -4.19 6.74 -9.29
CA ILE A 71 -2.78 7.18 -9.27
C ILE A 71 -2.70 8.62 -9.79
N LEU A 72 -2.11 9.50 -8.97
CA LEU A 72 -1.77 10.86 -9.35
C LEU A 72 -0.30 10.95 -9.77
N GLU A 73 -0.03 11.68 -10.85
CA GLU A 73 1.32 12.14 -11.22
C GLU A 73 1.27 13.58 -11.75
N THR A 74 2.41 14.25 -11.79
CA THR A 74 2.63 15.59 -12.36
C THR A 74 2.75 15.59 -13.88
N LYS A 75 3.26 14.51 -14.49
CA LYS A 75 3.49 14.42 -15.93
C LYS A 75 2.84 13.18 -16.54
N GLN A 76 2.16 13.37 -17.67
CA GLN A 76 1.48 12.29 -18.40
C GLN A 76 2.46 11.17 -18.78
N GLU A 77 3.67 11.50 -19.21
CA GLU A 77 4.65 10.50 -19.64
C GLU A 77 5.11 9.61 -18.47
N ALA A 78 5.20 10.17 -17.26
CA ALA A 78 5.56 9.41 -16.07
C ALA A 78 4.40 8.49 -15.63
N LEU A 79 3.18 9.02 -15.69
CA LEU A 79 1.96 8.27 -15.41
C LEU A 79 1.79 7.08 -16.37
N ASP A 80 1.94 7.30 -17.67
CA ASP A 80 1.85 6.26 -18.71
C ASP A 80 2.89 5.16 -18.50
N ARG A 81 4.14 5.53 -18.18
CA ARG A 81 5.20 4.56 -17.85
C ARG A 81 4.86 3.72 -16.62
N GLY A 82 4.30 4.35 -15.57
CA GLY A 82 3.86 3.67 -14.36
C GLY A 82 2.77 2.64 -14.65
N VAL A 83 1.72 3.06 -15.36
CA VAL A 83 0.62 2.18 -15.78
C VAL A 83 1.12 1.04 -16.68
N ALA A 84 2.01 1.32 -17.63
CA ALA A 84 2.60 0.29 -18.48
C ALA A 84 3.37 -0.75 -17.66
N THR A 85 4.07 -0.32 -16.61
CA THR A 85 4.80 -1.20 -15.70
C THR A 85 3.84 -2.10 -14.91
N ILE A 86 2.74 -1.55 -14.39
CA ILE A 86 1.68 -2.33 -13.71
C ILE A 86 1.09 -3.39 -14.67
N LYS A 87 0.71 -2.98 -15.88
CA LYS A 87 0.17 -3.87 -16.92
C LYS A 87 1.12 -5.03 -17.21
N LYS A 88 2.39 -4.72 -17.49
CA LYS A 88 3.43 -5.71 -17.77
C LYS A 88 3.61 -6.71 -16.62
N ASN A 89 3.53 -6.26 -15.37
CA ASN A 89 3.62 -7.14 -14.22
C ASN A 89 2.44 -8.14 -14.14
N TYR A 90 1.22 -7.68 -14.39
CA TYR A 90 0.07 -8.59 -14.42
C TYR A 90 0.11 -9.53 -15.63
N GLU A 91 0.43 -9.03 -16.83
CA GLU A 91 0.58 -9.86 -18.03
C GLU A 91 1.62 -10.96 -17.83
N ALA A 92 2.73 -10.66 -17.15
CA ALA A 92 3.73 -11.67 -16.80
C ALA A 92 3.19 -12.75 -15.86
N GLN A 93 2.28 -12.40 -14.94
CA GLN A 93 1.61 -13.38 -14.07
C GLN A 93 0.59 -14.23 -14.85
N VAL A 94 -0.15 -13.62 -15.78
CA VAL A 94 -1.07 -14.34 -16.68
C VAL A 94 -0.32 -15.35 -17.53
N LYS A 95 0.78 -14.93 -18.19
CA LYS A 95 1.64 -15.82 -19.00
C LYS A 95 2.21 -16.99 -18.19
N LYS A 96 2.46 -16.79 -16.89
CA LYS A 96 2.94 -17.84 -15.97
C LYS A 96 1.82 -18.70 -15.38
N GLY A 97 0.56 -18.48 -15.76
CA GLY A 97 -0.60 -19.19 -15.22
C GLY A 97 -0.92 -18.87 -13.76
N LYS A 98 -0.32 -17.81 -13.19
CA LYS A 98 -0.54 -17.38 -11.79
C LYS A 98 -1.72 -16.43 -11.62
N LEU A 99 -2.22 -15.87 -12.72
CA LEU A 99 -3.36 -14.96 -12.76
C LEU A 99 -4.24 -15.32 -13.96
N LYS A 100 -5.55 -15.35 -13.76
CA LYS A 100 -6.51 -15.54 -14.85
C LYS A 100 -6.77 -14.20 -15.57
N GLU A 101 -7.11 -14.27 -16.86
CA GLU A 101 -7.37 -13.08 -17.69
C GLU A 101 -8.54 -12.23 -17.18
N ASP A 102 -9.61 -12.87 -16.69
CA ASP A 102 -10.76 -12.20 -16.09
C ASP A 102 -10.36 -11.41 -14.82
N LYS A 103 -9.50 -12.00 -13.98
CA LYS A 103 -8.94 -11.33 -12.79
C LYS A 103 -7.99 -10.20 -13.14
N TYR A 104 -7.21 -10.34 -14.21
CA TYR A 104 -6.43 -9.23 -14.75
C TYR A 104 -7.33 -8.07 -15.18
N ALA A 105 -8.36 -8.34 -15.99
CA ALA A 105 -9.29 -7.31 -16.46
C ALA A 105 -10.02 -6.62 -15.29
N GLN A 106 -10.47 -7.37 -14.28
CA GLN A 106 -11.07 -6.84 -13.06
C GLN A 106 -10.13 -5.88 -12.33
N ARG A 107 -8.86 -6.25 -12.15
CA ARG A 107 -7.86 -5.40 -11.48
C ARG A 107 -7.57 -4.14 -12.27
N MET A 108 -7.43 -4.24 -13.59
CA MET A 108 -7.17 -3.07 -14.42
C MET A 108 -8.37 -2.12 -14.49
N ALA A 109 -9.60 -2.63 -14.38
CA ALA A 109 -10.81 -1.81 -14.33
C ALA A 109 -10.93 -1.00 -13.03
N LEU A 110 -10.26 -1.41 -11.95
CA LEU A 110 -10.19 -0.70 -10.67
C LEU A 110 -9.11 0.39 -10.65
N LEU A 111 -8.23 0.45 -11.66
CA LEU A 111 -7.16 1.43 -11.75
C LEU A 111 -7.61 2.65 -12.55
N SER A 112 -7.64 3.80 -11.90
CA SER A 112 -7.81 5.12 -12.52
C SER A 112 -6.52 5.93 -12.40
N THR A 113 -6.40 6.97 -13.21
CA THR A 113 -5.23 7.85 -13.23
C THR A 113 -5.62 9.29 -13.37
N THR A 114 -4.83 10.20 -12.80
CA THR A 114 -5.08 11.63 -12.88
C THR A 114 -3.78 12.43 -12.85
N LEU A 115 -3.87 13.69 -13.31
CA LEU A 115 -2.86 14.73 -13.09
C LEU A 115 -3.36 15.83 -12.13
N SER A 116 -4.55 15.67 -11.55
CA SER A 116 -5.20 16.64 -10.68
C SER A 116 -5.41 16.08 -9.28
N TYR A 117 -5.08 16.89 -8.26
CA TYR A 117 -5.37 16.55 -6.87
C TYR A 117 -6.87 16.44 -6.60
N ASP A 118 -7.71 17.22 -7.30
CA ASP A 118 -9.17 17.26 -7.10
C ASP A 118 -9.84 15.90 -7.28
N ASP A 119 -9.25 15.02 -8.09
CA ASP A 119 -9.76 13.66 -8.31
C ASP A 119 -9.49 12.72 -7.13
N LEU A 120 -8.71 13.17 -6.13
CA LEU A 120 -8.45 12.44 -4.90
C LEU A 120 -9.39 12.81 -3.76
N LYS A 121 -10.25 13.83 -3.91
CA LYS A 121 -11.10 14.37 -2.83
C LYS A 121 -11.98 13.33 -2.14
N ASP A 122 -12.43 12.31 -2.90
CA ASP A 122 -13.32 11.27 -2.40
C ASP A 122 -12.59 10.03 -1.84
N CYS A 123 -11.25 10.01 -1.86
CA CYS A 123 -10.46 8.89 -1.36
C CYS A 123 -10.53 8.78 0.18
N ASP A 124 -10.60 7.55 0.69
CA ASP A 124 -10.59 7.27 2.13
C ASP A 124 -9.16 7.15 2.68
N LEU A 125 -8.24 6.72 1.84
CA LEU A 125 -6.81 6.57 2.12
C LEU A 125 -6.01 7.14 0.96
N ILE A 126 -5.05 8.01 1.24
CA ILE A 126 -4.12 8.54 0.24
C ILE A 126 -2.69 8.28 0.69
N ILE A 127 -1.91 7.61 -0.17
CA ILE A 127 -0.52 7.23 0.11
C ILE A 127 0.42 8.01 -0.80
N GLU A 128 1.29 8.80 -0.19
CA GLU A 128 2.35 9.53 -0.87
C GLU A 128 3.57 8.62 -1.09
N ALA A 129 4.02 8.50 -2.35
CA ALA A 129 5.20 7.75 -2.77
C ALA A 129 6.02 8.53 -3.82
N VAL A 130 6.24 9.81 -3.54
CA VAL A 130 7.05 10.73 -4.35
C VAL A 130 8.51 10.74 -3.89
N PHE A 131 9.30 11.66 -4.44
CA PHE A 131 10.74 11.75 -4.16
C PHE A 131 11.01 12.00 -2.68
N GLU A 132 12.12 11.44 -2.18
CA GLU A 132 12.48 11.47 -0.76
C GLU A 132 13.17 12.79 -0.39
N GLU A 133 12.41 13.88 -0.48
CA GLU A 133 12.84 15.24 -0.15
C GLU A 133 11.72 15.96 0.61
N ILE A 134 12.08 16.67 1.69
CA ILE A 134 11.10 17.20 2.64
C ILE A 134 10.25 18.34 2.04
N GLY A 135 10.82 19.20 1.21
CA GLY A 135 10.10 20.28 0.52
C GLY A 135 9.10 19.73 -0.51
N VAL A 136 9.46 18.66 -1.22
CA VAL A 136 8.55 17.95 -2.12
C VAL A 136 7.37 17.36 -1.33
N LYS A 137 7.64 16.68 -0.20
CA LYS A 137 6.57 16.12 0.64
C LYS A 137 5.72 17.23 1.28
N GLU A 138 6.32 18.33 1.73
CA GLU A 138 5.59 19.50 2.23
C GLU A 138 4.59 20.03 1.21
N ALA A 139 5.03 20.22 -0.05
CA ALA A 139 4.14 20.68 -1.11
C ALA A 139 2.99 19.69 -1.36
N VAL A 140 3.27 18.39 -1.40
CA VAL A 140 2.25 17.35 -1.58
C VAL A 140 1.24 17.33 -0.44
N PHE A 141 1.71 17.30 0.81
CA PHE A 141 0.82 17.19 1.98
C PHE A 141 -0.04 18.45 2.16
N LYS A 142 0.46 19.64 1.81
CA LYS A 142 -0.37 20.87 1.78
C LYS A 142 -1.47 20.82 0.73
N GLN A 143 -1.21 20.23 -0.45
CA GLN A 143 -2.26 20.04 -1.47
C GLN A 143 -3.29 19.00 -1.00
N LEU A 144 -2.83 17.94 -0.35
CA LEU A 144 -3.72 16.92 0.22
C LEU A 144 -4.60 17.47 1.32
N ASP A 145 -4.05 18.29 2.20
CA ASP A 145 -4.80 18.96 3.28
C ASP A 145 -5.97 19.79 2.75
N ALA A 146 -5.76 20.47 1.61
CA ALA A 146 -6.78 21.30 0.99
C ALA A 146 -7.88 20.50 0.27
N VAL A 147 -7.58 19.29 -0.22
CA VAL A 147 -8.45 18.55 -1.15
C VAL A 147 -9.08 17.31 -0.53
N ALA A 148 -8.36 16.63 0.37
CA ALA A 148 -8.84 15.40 0.99
C ALA A 148 -10.08 15.67 1.85
N LYS A 149 -11.10 14.82 1.72
CA LYS A 149 -12.29 14.91 2.57
C LYS A 149 -11.92 14.75 4.05
N PRO A 150 -12.69 15.36 4.97
CA PRO A 150 -12.56 15.09 6.39
C PRO A 150 -12.65 13.59 6.69
N GLY A 151 -11.73 13.09 7.51
CA GLY A 151 -11.66 11.67 7.86
C GLY A 151 -10.89 10.80 6.86
N ALA A 152 -10.40 11.33 5.74
CA ALA A 152 -9.39 10.64 4.95
C ALA A 152 -8.11 10.38 5.77
N ILE A 153 -7.46 9.25 5.52
CA ILE A 153 -6.15 8.93 6.09
C ILE A 153 -5.08 9.36 5.09
N LEU A 154 -4.15 10.20 5.53
CA LEU A 154 -2.96 10.57 4.76
C LEU A 154 -1.76 9.78 5.28
N ALA A 155 -1.08 9.07 4.39
CA ALA A 155 0.07 8.24 4.72
C ALA A 155 1.27 8.58 3.83
N SER A 156 2.48 8.51 4.37
CA SER A 156 3.72 8.64 3.60
C SER A 156 4.42 7.29 3.53
N ASN A 157 4.94 6.95 2.34
CA ASN A 157 5.83 5.82 2.13
C ASN A 157 7.32 6.18 2.39
N THR A 158 7.59 7.28 3.11
CA THR A 158 8.96 7.66 3.46
C THR A 158 9.66 6.55 4.26
N SER A 159 10.98 6.45 4.05
CA SER A 159 11.87 5.52 4.77
C SER A 159 12.91 6.24 5.62
N THR A 160 13.14 7.54 5.38
CA THR A 160 14.21 8.30 6.03
C THR A 160 13.78 9.63 6.64
N LEU A 161 12.59 10.13 6.31
CA LEU A 161 12.12 11.42 6.80
C LEU A 161 11.23 11.26 8.03
N ASP A 162 11.25 12.29 8.86
CA ASP A 162 10.44 12.35 10.08
C ASP A 162 8.96 12.53 9.74
N VAL A 163 8.13 11.57 10.16
CA VAL A 163 6.69 11.57 9.94
C VAL A 163 5.99 12.67 10.75
N ASP A 164 6.49 13.00 11.94
CA ASP A 164 5.93 14.10 12.76
C ASP A 164 6.13 15.44 12.04
N LYS A 165 7.29 15.60 11.39
CA LYS A 165 7.55 16.78 10.57
C LYS A 165 6.61 16.86 9.38
N ILE A 166 6.35 15.75 8.69
CA ILE A 166 5.40 15.71 7.57
C ILE A 166 3.97 16.04 8.04
N ALA A 167 3.56 15.47 9.18
CA ALA A 167 2.24 15.74 9.78
C ALA A 167 2.06 17.23 10.13
N SER A 168 3.13 17.95 10.48
CA SER A 168 3.08 19.39 10.78
C SER A 168 2.68 20.29 9.59
N PHE A 169 2.59 19.74 8.37
CA PHE A 169 2.19 20.47 7.16
C PHE A 169 0.67 20.48 6.90
N THR A 170 -0.09 19.70 7.67
CA THR A 170 -1.55 19.53 7.55
C THR A 170 -2.25 20.05 8.81
N GLY A 171 -3.47 20.61 8.71
CA GLY A 171 -4.12 21.28 9.85
C GLY A 171 -5.64 21.44 9.77
#